data_AF-A0A382HPC0-F1
#
_entry.id   AF-A0A382HPC0-F1
#
_cell.length_a   1.000
_cell.length_b   1.000
_cell.length_c   1.000
_cell.angle_alpha   90.00
_cell.angle_beta   90.00
_cell.angle_gamma   90.00
#
_symmetry.space_group_name_H-M   'P 1'
#
loop_
_entity.id
_entity.type
_entity.pdbx_description
1 polymer ?
#
loop_
_entity_poly.entity_id
_entity_poly.type
_entity_poly.pdbx_seq_one_letter_code
_entity_poly.pdbx_strand_id
1 'polypeptide(L)' 'ISRNILEHTRMLEPRRANKDSSYTYIWLMDPVVKEANYSYESIISGVHSPEETEKYLSMVRECLVAPQVFYSVKQGRW' A
#
# COMPACT_ATOMS: atom_id res chain seq x y z
N ILE A 1 -13.39 1.42 6.23
CA ILE A 1 -12.12 0.71 6.51
C ILE A 1 -11.97 0.57 8.01
N SER A 2 -11.64 -0.61 8.52
CA SER A 2 -11.36 -0.76 9.95
C SER A 2 -10.10 0.03 10.28
N ARG A 3 -10.19 0.99 11.22
CA ARG A 3 -9.06 1.80 11.70
C ARG A 3 -7.84 0.94 12.09
N ASN A 4 -8.12 -0.27 12.56
CA ASN A 4 -7.18 -1.31 12.93
C ASN A 4 -6.14 -1.63 11.82
N ILE A 5 -6.53 -1.62 10.54
CA ILE A 5 -5.62 -1.94 9.43
C ILE A 5 -4.53 -0.88 9.25
N LEU A 6 -4.92 0.39 9.37
CA LEU A 6 -3.99 1.52 9.23
C LEU A 6 -3.03 1.59 10.43
N GLU A 7 -3.50 1.24 11.64
CA GLU A 7 -2.69 1.18 12.85
C GLU A 7 -1.59 0.09 12.79
N HIS A 8 -1.81 -0.97 11.99
CA HIS A 8 -0.86 -2.07 11.78
C HIS A 8 -0.05 -1.96 10.48
N THR A 9 -0.24 -0.89 9.71
CA THR A 9 0.52 -0.64 8.46
C THR A 9 1.56 0.45 8.69
N ARG A 10 2.82 0.19 8.32
CA ARG A 10 3.92 1.15 8.35
C ARG A 10 4.41 1.43 6.94
N MET A 11 4.63 2.69 6.62
CA MET A 11 5.28 3.11 5.38
C MET A 11 6.72 3.50 5.70
N LEU A 12 7.67 2.93 4.96
CA LEU A 12 9.06 3.35 4.98
C LEU A 12 9.32 4.23 3.76
N GLU A 13 9.62 5.49 4.04
CA GLU A 13 9.93 6.47 3.01
C GLU A 13 11.34 6.23 2.43
N PRO A 14 11.51 6.34 1.11
CA PRO A 14 12.80 6.21 0.47
C PRO A 14 13.69 7.39 0.86
N ARG A 15 14.91 7.09 1.32
CA ARG A 15 15.91 8.12 1.64
C ARG A 15 16.69 8.61 0.41
N ARG A 16 16.66 7.87 -0.70
CA ARG A 16 17.40 8.14 -1.93
C ARG A 16 16.63 7.58 -3.13
N ALA A 17 16.81 8.21 -4.30
CA ALA A 17 16.31 7.69 -5.57
C ALA A 17 17.13 6.47 -6.04
N ASN A 18 16.48 5.63 -6.84
CA ASN A 18 17.11 4.54 -7.59
C ASN A 18 17.95 5.09 -8.77
N LYS A 19 18.74 4.23 -9.42
CA LYS A 19 19.61 4.63 -10.55
C LYS A 19 18.83 5.20 -11.75
N ASP A 20 17.58 4.78 -11.91
CA ASP A 20 16.65 5.24 -12.95
C ASP A 20 15.81 6.47 -12.50
N SER A 21 16.18 7.09 -11.38
CA SER A 21 15.44 8.20 -10.74
C SER A 21 14.06 7.84 -10.17
N SER A 22 13.67 6.57 -10.17
CA SER A 22 12.48 6.10 -9.46
C SER A 22 12.71 6.07 -7.95
N TYR A 23 11.63 5.88 -7.18
CA TYR A 23 11.68 5.76 -5.72
C TYR A 23 10.99 4.48 -5.28
N THR A 24 11.62 3.73 -4.36
CA THR A 24 11.03 2.51 -3.80
C THR A 24 10.43 2.81 -2.43
N TYR A 25 9.10 2.77 -2.36
CA TYR A 25 8.36 2.81 -1.10
C TYR A 25 8.12 1.39 -0.60
N ILE A 26 8.31 1.17 0.70
CA ILE A 26 8.04 -0.13 1.33
C ILE A 26 6.87 0.03 2.28
N TRP A 27 5.88 -0.83 2.11
CA TRP A 27 4.73 -0.94 2.99
C TRP A 27 4.87 -2.23 3.79
N LEU A 28 4.91 -2.10 5.12
CA LEU A 28 5.01 -3.22 6.05
C LEU A 28 3.68 -3.37 6.78
N MET A 29 3.09 -4.56 6.69
CA MET A 29 1.77 -4.87 7.25
C MET A 29 1.93 -6.02 8.24
N ASP A 30 2.27 -5.72 9.49
CA ASP A 30 2.58 -6.71 10.54
C ASP A 30 1.83 -6.39 11.86
N PRO A 31 0.98 -7.30 12.38
CA PRO A 31 0.61 -8.60 11.82
C PRO A 31 -0.36 -8.48 10.65
N VAL A 32 -0.40 -9.51 9.79
CA VAL A 32 -1.47 -9.64 8.78
C VAL A 32 -2.81 -9.82 9.50
N VAL A 33 -3.64 -8.78 9.50
CA VAL A 33 -5.01 -8.81 10.04
C VAL A 33 -5.86 -9.72 9.16
N LYS A 34 -6.48 -10.74 9.78
CA LYS A 34 -7.37 -11.69 9.10
C LYS A 34 -8.53 -10.95 8.43
N GLU A 35 -8.87 -11.33 7.18
CA GLU A 35 -9.98 -10.78 6.39
C GLU A 35 -9.88 -9.27 6.06
N ALA A 36 -8.78 -8.61 6.40
CA ALA A 36 -8.55 -7.23 6.01
C ALA A 36 -8.28 -7.12 4.50
N ASN A 37 -8.89 -6.12 3.87
CA ASN A 37 -8.64 -5.75 2.49
C ASN A 37 -7.62 -4.59 2.45
N TYR A 38 -6.42 -4.90 2.00
CA TYR A 38 -5.29 -3.98 1.91
C TYR A 38 -5.11 -3.37 0.51
N SER A 39 -6.06 -3.59 -0.40
CA SER A 39 -5.95 -2.99 -1.73
C SER A 39 -6.00 -1.46 -1.62
N TYR A 40 -5.14 -0.80 -2.40
CA TYR A 40 -5.06 0.66 -2.44
C TYR A 40 -6.43 1.28 -2.77
N GLU A 41 -7.17 0.66 -3.69
CA GLU A 41 -8.54 1.03 -4.05
C GLU A 41 -9.52 0.94 -2.88
N SER A 42 -9.50 -0.16 -2.12
CA SER A 42 -10.41 -0.31 -0.97
C SER A 42 -10.09 0.64 0.18
N ILE A 43 -8.81 1.03 0.31
CA ILE A 43 -8.37 2.02 1.30
C ILE A 43 -8.76 3.43 0.86
N ILE A 44 -8.57 3.81 -0.40
CA ILE A 44 -8.91 5.16 -0.85
C ILE A 44 -10.43 5.35 -0.91
N SER A 45 -11.16 4.38 -1.46
CA SER A 45 -12.64 4.45 -1.58
C SER A 45 -13.36 4.51 -0.24
N GLY A 46 -12.78 3.99 0.83
CA GLY A 46 -13.38 4.06 2.16
C GLY A 46 -13.12 5.36 2.92
N VAL A 47 -12.33 6.29 2.37
CA VAL A 47 -12.00 7.60 2.98
C VAL A 47 -12.44 8.77 2.10
N HIS A 48 -12.50 8.58 0.78
CA HIS A 48 -12.74 9.63 -0.20
C HIS A 48 -14.06 9.44 -0.96
N SER A 49 -14.53 10.49 -1.64
CA SER A 49 -15.64 10.36 -2.59
C SER A 49 -15.24 9.46 -3.78
N PRO A 50 -16.20 8.92 -4.56
CA PRO A 50 -15.88 8.16 -5.76
C PRO A 50 -15.02 8.93 -6.76
N GLU A 51 -15.29 10.22 -6.95
CA GLU A 51 -14.54 11.09 -7.87
C GLU A 51 -13.10 11.32 -7.39
N GLU A 52 -12.93 11.59 -6.10
CA GLU A 52 -11.61 11.73 -5.49
C GLU A 52 -10.84 10.41 -5.53
N THR A 53 -11.53 9.29 -5.32
CA THR A 53 -10.94 7.96 -5.38
C THR A 53 -10.37 7.67 -6.76
N GLU A 54 -11.16 7.90 -7.82
CA GLU A 54 -10.68 7.69 -9.19
C GLU A 54 -9.50 8.60 -9.51
N LYS A 55 -9.56 9.87 -9.10
CA LYS A 55 -8.44 10.82 -9.27
C LYS A 55 -7.16 10.28 -8.63
N TYR A 56 -7.20 9.87 -7.37
CA TYR A 56 -6.01 9.38 -6.67
C TYR A 56 -5.50 8.06 -7.25
N LEU A 57 -6.41 7.16 -7.67
CA LEU A 57 -6.01 5.92 -8.33
C LEU A 57 -5.34 6.17 -9.69
N SER A 58 -5.81 7.16 -10.47
CA SER A 58 -5.15 7.58 -11.72
C SER A 58 -3.73 8.08 -11.45
N MET A 59 -3.57 8.98 -10.48
CA MET A 59 -2.26 9.54 -10.12
C MET A 59 -1.27 8.45 -9.71
N VAL A 60 -1.72 7.46 -8.93
CA VAL A 60 -0.87 6.32 -8.55
C VAL A 60 -0.45 5.52 -9.78
N ARG A 61 -1.40 5.18 -10.67
CA ARG A 61 -1.12 4.41 -11.89
C ARG A 61 -0.11 5.11 -12.80
N GLU A 62 -0.21 6.42 -12.96
CA GLU A 62 0.72 7.23 -13.75
C GLU A 62 2.15 7.25 -13.16
N CYS A 63 2.29 7.04 -11.84
CA CYS A 63 3.58 7.03 -11.15
C CYS A 63 4.24 5.64 -11.09
N LEU A 64 3.56 4.57 -11.49
CA LEU A 64 4.12 3.21 -11.44
C LEU A 64 5.10 2.99 -12.60
N VAL A 65 6.39 2.90 -12.26
CA VAL A 65 7.47 2.64 -13.22
C VAL A 65 7.54 1.15 -13.63
N ALA A 66 6.96 0.25 -12.82
CA ALA A 66 6.93 -1.18 -13.04
C ALA A 66 5.76 -1.84 -12.27
N PRO A 67 5.41 -3.12 -12.56
CA PRO A 67 4.48 -3.87 -11.74
C PRO A 67 4.92 -3.95 -10.27
N GLN A 68 3.95 -3.89 -9.35
CA GLN A 68 4.25 -4.04 -7.93
C GLN A 68 4.64 -5.48 -7.60
N VAL A 69 5.63 -5.63 -6.72
CA VAL A 69 6.06 -6.93 -6.20
C VAL A 69 5.55 -7.07 -4.77
N PHE A 70 4.88 -8.19 -4.49
CA PHE A 70 4.30 -8.47 -3.18
C PHE A 70 4.91 -9.75 -2.59
N TYR A 71 5.29 -9.68 -1.31
CA TYR A 71 5.76 -10.82 -0.54
C TYR A 71 4.84 -11.00 0.68
N SER A 72 4.39 -12.22 0.91
CA SER A 72 3.63 -12.58 2.12
C SER A 72 4.28 -13.77 2.79
N VAL A 73 4.49 -13.65 4.10
CA VAL A 73 5.04 -14.71 4.94
C VAL A 73 4.05 -14.99 6.05
N LYS A 74 3.70 -16.26 6.23
CA LYS A 74 2.91 -16.72 7.36
C LYS A 74 3.85 -17.39 8.35
N GLN A 75 4.18 -16.71 9.45
CA GLN A 75 4.99 -17.32 10.50
C GLN A 75 4.16 -18.37 11.24
N GLY A 76 4.57 -19.64 11.14
CA GLY A 76 3.96 -20.75 11.86
C GLY A 76 4.37 -20.76 13.34
N ARG A 77 3.68 -21.56 14.16
CA ARG A 77 4.19 -21.91 15.49
C ARG A 77 5.46 -22.75 15.30
N TRP A 78 6.53 -22.39 16.02
CA TRP A 78 7.71 -23.25 16.18
C TRP A 78 7.29 -24.58 16.82
#